data_AF-A0A847XHJ9-F1
#
_entry.id   AF-A0A847XHJ9-F1
#
_cell.length_a   1.000
_cell.length_b   1.000
_cell.length_c   1.000
_cell.angle_alpha   90.00
_cell.angle_beta   90.00
_cell.angle_gamma   90.00
#
_symmetry.space_group_name_H-M   'P 1'
#
loop_
_entity.id
_entity.type
_entity.pdbx_description
1 polymer ?
#
loop_
_entity_poly.entity_id
_entity_poly.type
_entity_poly.pdbx_seq_one_letter_code
_entity_poly.pdbx_strand_id
1 'polypeptide(L)' 'MTKKDNYLDYIPKKSHKIHWKEREEGLIQLIVYRDSLFERIIRKLFFTPDKYIIDLDRMGSFIWNNIDGK' A
#
# COMPACT_ATOMS: atom_id res chain seq x y z
N MET A 1 -25.33 -19.35 -15.91
CA MET A 1 -24.13 -19.80 -15.17
C MET A 1 -23.25 -18.59 -14.98
N THR A 2 -23.07 -18.10 -13.76
CA THR A 2 -22.13 -17.02 -13.47
C THR A 2 -20.71 -17.57 -13.68
N LYS A 3 -19.96 -17.01 -14.63
CA LYS A 3 -18.52 -17.28 -14.70
C LYS A 3 -17.92 -16.88 -13.36
N LYS A 4 -17.36 -17.84 -12.63
CA LYS A 4 -16.42 -17.55 -11.54
C LYS A 4 -15.12 -17.23 -12.23
N ASP A 5 -14.82 -15.95 -12.38
CA ASP A 5 -13.51 -15.52 -12.87
C ASP A 5 -12.44 -16.01 -11.87
N ASN A 6 -11.36 -16.59 -12.38
CA ASN A 6 -10.28 -17.11 -11.55
C ASN A 6 -9.47 -15.93 -11.00
N TYR A 7 -9.39 -15.83 -9.68
CA TYR A 7 -8.67 -14.76 -9.01
C TYR A 7 -7.18 -14.71 -9.39
N LEU A 8 -6.59 -15.86 -9.70
CA LEU A 8 -5.17 -15.96 -10.04
C LEU A 8 -4.84 -15.42 -11.45
N ASP A 9 -5.84 -15.19 -12.29
CA ASP A 9 -5.64 -14.66 -13.64
C ASP A 9 -5.52 -13.12 -13.65
N TYR A 10 -5.79 -12.45 -12.52
CA TYR A 10 -5.71 -11.00 -12.42
C TYR A 10 -4.28 -10.53 -12.13
N ILE A 11 -3.87 -9.46 -12.83
CA ILE A 11 -2.64 -8.73 -12.54
C ILE A 11 -2.92 -7.72 -11.41
N PRO A 12 -2.18 -7.75 -10.29
CA PRO A 12 -2.33 -6.78 -9.23
C PRO A 12 -2.10 -5.34 -9.72
N LYS A 13 -2.87 -4.41 -9.16
CA LYS A 13 -2.70 -2.97 -9.41
C LYS A 13 -2.31 -2.28 -8.11
N LYS A 14 -1.18 -1.57 -8.13
CA LYS A 14 -0.78 -0.68 -7.03
C LYS A 14 -1.87 0.37 -6.81
N SER A 15 -2.42 0.41 -5.61
CA SER A 15 -3.49 1.33 -5.24
C SER A 15 -2.97 2.77 -5.23
N HIS A 16 -3.72 3.71 -5.80
CA HIS A 16 -3.38 5.14 -5.77
C HIS A 16 -3.38 5.74 -4.36
N LYS A 17 -3.93 5.03 -3.37
CA LYS A 17 -3.92 5.43 -1.96
C LYS A 17 -2.62 5.08 -1.24
N ILE A 18 -1.76 4.28 -1.87
CA ILE A 18 -0.47 3.86 -1.33
C ILE A 18 0.60 4.67 -2.05
N HIS A 19 1.17 5.63 -1.34
CA HIS A 19 2.38 6.30 -1.77
C HIS A 19 3.57 5.40 -1.46
N TRP A 20 4.64 5.50 -2.22
CA TRP A 20 5.84 4.72 -1.95
C TRP A 20 7.07 5.44 -2.46
N LYS A 21 8.22 5.08 -1.90
CA LYS A 21 9.52 5.55 -2.35
C LYS A 21 10.55 4.43 -2.19
N GLU A 22 11.56 4.47 -3.04
CA GLU A 22 12.76 3.69 -2.87
C GLU A 22 13.68 4.39 -1.86
N ARG A 23 14.30 3.61 -1.00
CA ARG A 23 15.28 4.05 0.00
C ARG A 23 16.68 3.59 -0.43
N GLU A 24 17.65 3.86 0.43
CA GLU A 24 19.00 3.30 0.30
C GLU A 24 18.94 1.78 0.11
N GLU A 25 19.88 1.26 -0.69
CA GLU A 25 20.00 -0.17 -1.04
C GLU A 25 18.83 -0.76 -1.84
N GLY A 26 17.92 0.07 -2.34
CA GLY A 26 16.81 -0.35 -3.21
C GLY A 26 15.61 -0.94 -2.47
N LEU A 27 15.50 -0.70 -1.16
CA LEU A 27 14.35 -1.12 -0.36
C LEU A 27 13.17 -0.17 -0.52
N ILE A 28 11.97 -0.73 -0.58
CA ILE A 28 10.73 0.03 -0.75
C ILE A 28 10.13 0.39 0.60
N GLN A 29 9.76 1.66 0.76
CA GLN A 29 8.96 2.13 1.88
C GLN A 29 7.58 2.55 1.38
N LEU A 30 6.52 1.94 1.92
CA LEU A 30 5.13 2.31 1.66
C LEU A 30 4.67 3.36 2.67
N ILE A 31 3.87 4.30 2.19
CA ILE A 31 3.29 5.40 2.97
C ILE A 31 1.78 5.40 2.70
N VAL A 32 1.00 5.09 3.73
CA VAL A 32 -0.46 5.01 3.64
C VAL A 32 -1.07 6.09 4.51
N TYR A 33 -1.69 7.08 3.88
CA TYR A 33 -2.37 8.18 4.56
C TYR A 33 -3.75 7.74 5.08
N ARG A 34 -4.16 8.29 6.23
CA ARG A 34 -5.40 7.93 6.91
C ARG A 34 -6.52 8.92 6.62
N ASP A 35 -6.81 9.15 5.33
CA ASP A 35 -7.67 10.24 4.85
C ASP A 35 -9.19 9.93 4.86
N SER A 36 -9.65 8.96 5.65
CA SER A 36 -11.09 8.65 5.72
C SER A 36 -11.84 9.70 6.55
N LEU A 37 -13.11 9.99 6.24
CA LEU A 37 -14.05 10.91 6.94
C LEU A 37 -14.03 10.87 8.49
N PHE A 38 -13.47 9.83 9.08
CA PHE A 38 -13.02 9.75 10.48
C PHE A 38 -12.02 10.85 10.92
N GLU A 39 -11.37 11.54 9.99
CA GLU A 39 -10.34 12.56 10.24
C GLU A 39 -10.77 13.70 11.17
N ARG A 40 -12.05 14.07 11.21
CA ARG A 40 -12.52 15.13 12.12
C ARG A 40 -12.65 14.66 13.58
N ILE A 41 -12.86 13.37 13.79
CA ILE A 41 -13.10 12.80 15.12
C ILE A 41 -11.77 12.35 15.75
N ILE A 42 -10.86 11.76 14.96
CA ILE A 42 -9.58 11.24 15.46
C ILE A 42 -8.64 12.37 15.91
N ARG A 43 -8.61 13.53 15.23
CA ARG A 43 -7.78 14.69 15.61
C ARG A 43 -8.12 15.27 16.99
N LYS A 44 -9.35 15.10 17.48
CA LYS A 44 -9.77 15.56 18.81
C LYS A 44 -9.58 14.52 19.92
N LEU A 45 -9.41 13.23 19.58
CA LEU A 45 -9.45 12.15 20.57
C LEU A 45 -8.14 11.34 20.71
N PHE A 46 -7.23 11.30 19.73
CA PHE A 46 -6.06 10.43 19.83
C PHE A 46 -4.76 10.98 19.24
N PHE A 47 -3.66 10.74 19.96
CA PHE A 47 -2.25 10.85 19.54
C PHE A 47 -1.88 9.80 18.45
N THR A 48 -2.78 9.46 17.54
CA THR A 48 -2.51 8.43 16.52
C THR A 48 -1.88 9.07 15.29
N PRO A 49 -0.81 8.48 14.72
CA PRO A 49 -0.14 9.03 13.54
C PRO A 49 -1.09 9.19 12.34
N ASP A 50 -0.81 10.22 11.56
CA ASP A 50 -1.52 10.65 10.34
C ASP A 50 -1.30 9.70 9.15
N LYS A 51 -0.22 8.92 9.20
CA LYS A 51 0.16 7.95 8.19
C LYS A 51 0.77 6.69 8.80
N TYR A 52 0.66 5.59 8.07
CA TYR A 52 1.44 4.39 8.31
C TYR A 52 2.67 4.40 7.39
N ILE A 53 3.84 4.17 7.98
CA ILE A 53 5.09 3.96 7.25
C ILE A 53 5.44 2.48 7.39
N ILE A 54 5.62 1.79 6.27
CA ILE A 54 5.90 0.36 6.23
C ILE A 54 7.17 0.17 5.41
N ASP A 55 8.25 -0.25 6.06
CA ASP A 55 9.47 -0.64 5.37
C ASP A 55 9.34 -2.10 4.90
N LEU A 56 9.47 -2.31 3.59
CA LEU A 56 9.51 -3.66 3.03
C LEU A 56 10.92 -4.23 3.15
N ASP A 57 11.00 -5.52 3.39
CA ASP A 57 12.24 -6.26 3.29
C ASP A 57 12.65 -6.44 1.81
N ARG A 58 13.78 -7.11 1.58
CA ARG A 58 14.30 -7.34 0.21
C ARG A 58 13.28 -8.08 -0.66
N MET A 59 12.61 -9.09 -0.12
CA MET A 59 11.62 -9.88 -0.86
C MET A 59 10.37 -9.07 -1.17
N GLY A 60 9.82 -8.35 -0.18
CA GLY A 60 8.67 -7.48 -0.36
C GLY A 60 8.96 -6.34 -1.34
N SER A 61 10.16 -5.76 -1.30
CA SER A 61 10.62 -4.72 -2.23
C SER A 61 10.72 -5.27 -3.66
N PHE A 62 11.32 -6.46 -3.82
CA PHE A 62 11.38 -7.14 -5.11
C PHE A 62 9.98 -7.40 -5.67
N ILE A 63 9.07 -7.96 -4.86
CA ILE A 63 7.69 -8.21 -5.28
C ILE A 63 7.02 -6.89 -5.66
N TRP A 64 7.04 -5.87 -4.80
CA TRP A 64 6.40 -4.59 -5.06
C TRP A 64 6.80 -4.00 -6.42
N ASN A 65 8.09 -4.05 -6.77
CA ASN A 65 8.57 -3.52 -8.04
C ASN A 65 8.07 -4.31 -9.26
N ASN A 66 7.77 -5.61 -9.13
CA ASN A 66 7.40 -6.49 -10.25
C ASN A 66 5.93 -6.95 -10.24
N ILE A 67 5.16 -6.62 -9.19
CA ILE A 67 3.83 -7.19 -8.95
C ILE A 67 2.76 -6.77 -9.97
N ASP A 68 2.94 -5.63 -10.65
CA ASP A 68 1.95 -5.07 -11.57
C ASP A 68 2.20 -5.40 -13.05
N GLY A 69 3.15 -6.31 -13.33
CA GLY A 69 3.43 -6.82 -14.67
C GLY A 69 3.99 -5.77 -15.64
N LYS A 70 4.56 -4.68 -15.12
CA LYS A 70 5.25 -3.63 -15.88
C LYS A 70 6.75 -3.66 -15.65
#